data_AF-A0A7X7JA09-F1
#
_entry.id   AF-A0A7X7JA09-F1
#
_cell.length_a   1.000
_cell.length_b   1.000
_cell.length_c   1.000
_cell.angle_alpha   90.00
_cell.angle_beta   90.00
_cell.angle_gamma   90.00
#
_symmetry.space_group_name_H-M   'P 1'
#
loop_
_entity.id
_entity.type
_entity.pdbx_description
1 polymer ?
#
loop_
_entity_poly.entity_id
_entity_poly.type
_entity_poly.pdbx_seq_one_letter_code
_entity_poly.pdbx_strand_id
1 'polypeptide(L)'
;NNSGTTAIFINQLREKIGVFFGSPETTTGGKALKFYASVRMDIRRIETLKEGTESVGNRTRVKVVKNKLAPPFKQAEFDILYGVGISREGGLIDLGVEHGLVRKSGAWYTYEGDQLGQGKENARAFLRDNPDLAAEIEKKIKEKLGIGARVDAPADPPAPVDF
;
A
#
# COMPACT_ATOMS: atom_id res chain seq x y z
N ASN A 1 -8.93 26.34 1.21
CA ASN A 1 -8.07 25.53 0.32
C ASN A 1 -7.12 26.41 -0.50
N ASN A 2 -6.30 27.28 0.12
CA ASN A 2 -5.44 28.20 -0.64
C ASN A 2 -3.93 27.93 -0.55
N SER A 3 -3.46 27.04 0.33
CA SER A 3 -2.02 26.86 0.56
C SER A 3 -1.40 25.60 -0.07
N GLY A 4 -2.20 24.72 -0.68
CA GLY A 4 -1.72 23.44 -1.22
C GLY A 4 -1.05 22.52 -0.19
N THR A 5 -1.20 22.80 1.11
CA THR A 5 -0.47 22.12 2.18
C THR A 5 -1.16 20.83 2.60
N THR A 6 -0.40 19.73 2.67
CA THR A 6 -0.86 18.47 3.26
C THR A 6 -0.36 18.36 4.70
N ALA A 7 -1.28 18.26 5.67
CA ALA A 7 -0.94 18.02 7.07
C ALA A 7 -1.12 16.53 7.42
N ILE A 8 -0.06 15.92 7.97
CA ILE A 8 -0.06 14.51 8.38
C ILE A 8 0.04 14.46 9.90
N PHE A 9 -0.91 13.78 10.54
CA PHE A 9 -0.94 13.58 11.98
C PHE A 9 -0.74 12.10 12.30
N ILE A 10 0.34 11.80 13.02
CA ILE A 10 0.58 10.46 13.57
C ILE A 10 -0.09 10.38 14.93
N ASN A 11 -0.89 9.34 15.14
CA ASN A 11 -1.61 9.15 16.39
C ASN A 11 -1.41 7.74 16.93
N GLN A 12 -1.46 7.60 18.24
CA GLN A 12 -1.31 6.34 18.94
C GLN A 12 -2.68 5.82 19.40
N LEU A 13 -2.81 4.50 19.43
CA LEU A 13 -3.95 3.85 20.06
C LEU A 13 -3.78 3.87 21.58
N ARG A 14 -4.91 4.00 22.28
CA ARG A 14 -5.07 3.87 23.73
C ARG A 14 -6.30 3.02 23.98
N GLU A 15 -6.32 2.37 25.12
CA GLU A 15 -7.51 1.67 25.58
C GLU A 15 -8.38 2.62 26.39
N LYS A 16 -9.68 2.61 26.12
CA LYS A 16 -10.64 3.34 26.93
C LYS A 16 -11.15 2.43 28.06
N ILE A 17 -10.78 2.75 29.29
CA ILE A 17 -11.26 2.05 30.49
C ILE A 17 -12.80 2.18 30.56
N GLY A 18 -13.49 1.08 30.84
CA GLY A 18 -14.95 1.04 31.06
C GLY A 18 -15.82 0.81 29.82
N VAL A 19 -15.24 0.35 28.69
CA VAL A 19 -16.01 -0.09 27.52
C VAL A 19 -16.23 -1.60 27.57
N PHE A 20 -17.47 -2.02 27.83
CA PHE A 20 -17.87 -3.43 27.90
C PHE A 20 -18.45 -3.97 26.57
N PHE A 21 -18.71 -3.11 25.59
CA PHE A 21 -19.25 -3.48 24.28
C PHE A 21 -18.62 -2.65 23.15
N GLY A 22 -18.19 -3.32 22.07
CA GLY A 22 -17.49 -2.72 20.93
C GLY A 22 -15.96 -2.74 21.06
N SER A 23 -15.26 -2.04 20.15
CA SER A 23 -13.80 -1.95 20.19
C SER A 23 -13.35 -0.99 21.30
N PRO A 24 -12.47 -1.42 22.23
CA PRO A 24 -11.95 -0.58 23.30
C PRO A 24 -10.89 0.42 22.81
N GLU A 25 -10.50 0.34 21.54
CA GLU A 25 -9.45 1.16 20.94
C GLU A 25 -9.94 2.60 20.69
N THR A 26 -9.25 3.57 21.28
CA THR A 26 -9.44 4.99 21.02
C THR A 26 -8.15 5.68 20.62
N THR A 27 -8.27 6.78 19.90
CA THR A 27 -7.14 7.65 19.52
C THR A 27 -7.05 8.82 20.49
N THR A 28 -5.84 9.31 20.77
CA THR A 28 -5.67 10.51 21.61
C THR A 28 -6.11 11.77 20.86
N GLY A 29 -6.29 12.90 21.56
CA GLY A 29 -6.69 14.17 20.95
C GLY A 29 -8.19 14.34 20.68
N GLY A 30 -9.03 13.57 21.38
CA GLY A 30 -10.49 13.70 21.32
C GLY A 30 -11.10 13.26 19.98
N LYS A 31 -12.24 13.86 19.61
CA LYS A 31 -13.00 13.47 18.41
C LYS A 31 -12.74 14.37 17.19
N ALA A 32 -12.19 15.57 17.37
CA ALA A 32 -12.04 16.56 16.30
C ALA A 32 -11.28 16.01 15.09
N LEU A 33 -10.10 15.42 15.31
CA LEU A 33 -9.28 14.86 14.23
C LEU A 33 -10.03 13.77 13.42
N LYS A 34 -10.91 13.01 14.07
CA LYS A 34 -11.72 11.99 13.37
C LYS A 34 -12.67 12.61 12.35
N PHE A 35 -13.21 13.80 12.62
CA PHE A 35 -14.14 14.50 11.73
C PHE A 35 -13.43 15.34 10.66
N TYR A 36 -12.37 16.06 11.04
CA TYR A 36 -11.63 16.94 10.13
C TYR A 36 -10.73 16.19 9.14
N ALA A 37 -10.18 15.03 9.50
CA ALA A 37 -9.34 14.27 8.59
C ALA A 37 -10.09 13.86 7.31
N SER A 38 -9.49 14.16 6.15
CA SER A 38 -9.98 13.72 4.83
C SER A 38 -9.72 12.24 4.59
N VAL A 39 -8.56 11.75 5.04
CA VAL A 39 -8.16 10.34 4.97
C VAL A 39 -7.69 9.89 6.35
N ARG A 40 -8.11 8.69 6.76
CA ARG A 40 -7.60 8.03 7.97
C ARG A 40 -7.16 6.63 7.62
N MET A 41 -5.96 6.29 8.08
CA MET A 41 -5.32 5.01 7.86
C MET A 41 -5.05 4.36 9.22
N ASP A 42 -5.45 3.11 9.38
CA ASP A 42 -5.06 2.25 10.51
C ASP A 42 -3.92 1.34 10.03
N ILE A 43 -2.75 1.45 10.66
CA ILE A 43 -1.55 0.70 10.32
C ILE A 43 -1.28 -0.34 11.41
N ARG A 44 -1.21 -1.61 11.02
CA ARG A 44 -0.95 -2.73 11.93
C ARG A 44 0.13 -3.63 11.37
N ARG A 45 1.07 -4.02 12.22
CA ARG A 45 2.01 -5.11 11.90
C ARG A 45 1.24 -6.44 11.93
N ILE A 46 1.38 -7.22 10.86
CA ILE A 46 0.80 -8.57 10.76
C ILE A 46 1.82 -9.60 11.23
N GLU A 47 2.99 -9.59 10.60
CA GLU A 47 3.99 -10.65 10.73
C GLU A 47 5.39 -10.05 10.75
N THR A 48 6.31 -10.69 11.46
CA THR A 48 7.73 -10.34 11.44
C THR A 48 8.41 -11.19 10.37
N LEU A 49 9.01 -10.53 9.37
CA LEU A 49 9.79 -11.18 8.34
C LEU A 49 11.13 -11.62 8.94
N LYS A 50 11.46 -12.89 8.77
CA LYS A 50 12.73 -13.49 9.21
C LYS A 50 13.48 -14.08 8.04
N GLU A 51 14.79 -13.89 8.03
CA GLU A 51 15.71 -14.55 7.13
C GLU A 51 16.62 -15.44 7.98
N GLY A 52 16.42 -16.76 7.90
CA GLY A 52 17.03 -17.71 8.82
C GLY A 52 16.62 -17.44 10.28
N THR A 53 17.58 -17.00 11.08
CA THR A 53 17.39 -16.67 12.52
C THR A 53 17.18 -15.18 12.78
N GLU A 54 17.46 -14.30 11.82
CA GLU A 54 17.43 -12.85 12.02
C GLU A 54 16.11 -12.24 11.55
N SER A 55 15.60 -11.25 12.29
CA SER A 55 14.42 -10.48 11.92
C SER A 55 14.80 -9.34 10.98
N VAL A 56 14.51 -9.50 9.69
CA VAL A 56 14.87 -8.54 8.63
C VAL A 56 13.82 -7.45 8.41
N GLY A 57 12.58 -7.65 8.86
CA GLY A 57 11.53 -6.63 8.71
C GLY A 57 10.17 -7.04 9.26
N ASN A 58 9.14 -6.28 8.88
CA ASN A 58 7.76 -6.51 9.28
C ASN A 58 6.81 -6.39 8.08
N ARG A 59 5.94 -7.40 7.89
CA ARG A 59 4.79 -7.28 7.01
C ARG A 59 3.71 -6.47 7.69
N THR A 60 3.30 -5.38 7.03
CA THR A 60 2.41 -4.38 7.59
C THR A 60 1.15 -4.25 6.74
N ARG A 61 -0.02 -4.20 7.38
CA ARG A 61 -1.30 -3.93 6.74
C ARG A 61 -1.75 -2.52 7.09
N VAL A 62 -2.13 -1.77 6.08
CA VAL A 62 -2.75 -0.46 6.22
C VAL A 62 -4.20 -0.55 5.74
N LYS A 63 -5.15 -0.26 6.61
CA LYS A 63 -6.57 -0.17 6.27
C LYS A 63 -7.01 1.28 6.21
N VAL A 64 -7.63 1.68 5.11
CA VAL A 64 -8.19 3.04 4.98
C VAL A 64 -9.55 3.08 5.67
N VAL A 65 -9.57 3.48 6.95
CA VAL A 65 -10.79 3.51 7.77
C VAL A 65 -11.72 4.69 7.44
N LYS A 66 -11.20 5.75 6.81
CA LYS A 66 -11.99 6.89 6.32
C LYS A 66 -11.33 7.43 5.07
N ASN A 67 -12.13 7.69 4.04
CA ASN A 67 -11.69 8.35 2.83
C ASN A 67 -12.82 9.26 2.32
N LYS A 68 -12.55 10.55 2.11
CA LYS A 68 -13.49 11.52 1.55
C LYS A 68 -13.36 11.71 0.03
N LEU A 69 -12.34 11.13 -0.61
CA LEU A 69 -12.06 11.32 -2.03
C LEU A 69 -12.38 10.09 -2.89
N ALA A 70 -12.27 8.89 -2.30
CA ALA A 70 -12.49 7.62 -3.00
C ALA A 70 -13.13 6.59 -2.05
N PRO A 71 -13.56 5.41 -2.56
CA PRO A 71 -14.19 4.39 -1.73
C PRO A 71 -13.33 4.02 -0.50
N PRO A 72 -13.88 4.09 0.73
CA PRO A 72 -13.17 3.72 1.95
C PRO A 72 -13.06 2.19 2.11
N PHE A 73 -12.37 1.76 3.17
CA PHE A 73 -12.23 0.36 3.62
C PHE A 73 -11.35 -0.55 2.77
N LYS A 74 -10.69 -0.01 1.74
CA LYS A 74 -9.60 -0.72 1.07
C LYS A 74 -8.43 -0.96 2.03
N GLN A 75 -7.73 -2.06 1.81
CA GLN A 75 -6.55 -2.46 2.55
C GLN A 75 -5.36 -2.59 1.60
N ALA A 76 -4.18 -2.24 2.09
CA ALA A 76 -2.92 -2.45 1.40
C ALA A 76 -1.98 -3.22 2.34
N GLU A 77 -1.25 -4.18 1.79
CA GLU A 77 -0.23 -4.92 2.50
C GLU A 77 1.11 -4.66 1.84
N PHE A 78 2.13 -4.42 2.65
CA PHE A 78 3.49 -4.23 2.17
C PHE A 78 4.50 -4.61 3.25
N ASP A 79 5.71 -4.89 2.80
CA ASP A 79 6.83 -5.24 3.66
C ASP A 79 7.64 -4.00 4.01
N ILE A 80 7.91 -3.81 5.31
CA ILE A 80 8.83 -2.78 5.82
C ILE A 80 10.11 -3.47 6.26
N LEU A 81 11.20 -3.23 5.55
CA LEU A 81 12.53 -3.74 5.87
C LEU A 81 13.26 -2.78 6.80
N TYR A 82 13.97 -3.30 7.79
CA TYR A 82 14.77 -2.46 8.69
C TYR A 82 15.95 -1.83 7.92
N GLY A 83 16.20 -0.54 8.14
CA GLY A 83 17.27 0.22 7.47
C GLY A 83 16.96 0.67 6.03
N VAL A 84 16.00 0.06 5.34
CA VAL A 84 15.62 0.42 3.96
C VAL A 84 14.27 1.14 3.89
N GLY A 85 13.31 0.77 4.76
CA GLY A 85 11.95 1.28 4.72
C GLY A 85 10.99 0.39 3.92
N ILE A 86 10.03 1.00 3.24
CA ILE A 86 9.00 0.27 2.47
C ILE A 86 9.66 -0.35 1.24
N SER A 87 9.56 -1.67 1.08
CA SER A 87 10.08 -2.35 -0.11
C SER A 87 9.12 -2.19 -1.29
N ARG A 88 9.47 -1.31 -2.23
CA ARG A 88 8.72 -1.09 -3.47
C ARG A 88 8.71 -2.34 -4.34
N GLU A 89 9.86 -2.98 -4.47
CA GLU A 89 10.08 -4.16 -5.31
C GLU A 89 9.31 -5.37 -4.77
N GLY A 90 9.26 -5.53 -3.44
CA GLY A 90 8.43 -6.56 -2.80
C GLY A 90 6.94 -6.36 -3.10
N GLY A 91 6.46 -5.11 -3.07
CA GLY A 91 5.09 -4.78 -3.45
C GLY A 91 4.80 -5.02 -4.94
N LEU A 92 5.75 -4.73 -5.83
CA LEU A 92 5.62 -5.00 -7.26
C LEU A 92 5.48 -6.49 -7.56
N ILE A 93 6.24 -7.35 -6.85
CA ILE A 93 6.12 -8.81 -6.99
C ILE A 93 4.76 -9.30 -6.51
N ASP A 94 4.31 -8.85 -5.33
CA ASP A 94 3.01 -9.27 -4.77
C ASP A 94 1.86 -8.87 -5.69
N LEU A 95 1.82 -7.61 -6.13
CA LEU A 95 0.81 -7.10 -7.08
C LEU A 95 0.94 -7.76 -8.45
N GLY A 96 2.17 -8.02 -8.90
CA GLY A 96 2.43 -8.71 -10.16
C GLY A 96 1.87 -10.13 -10.16
N VAL A 97 2.01 -10.85 -9.04
CA VAL A 97 1.42 -12.20 -8.88
C VAL A 97 -0.09 -12.13 -8.73
N GLU A 98 -0.62 -11.21 -7.92
CA GLU A 98 -2.07 -11.01 -7.75
C GLU A 98 -2.78 -10.71 -9.07
N HIS A 99 -2.15 -9.91 -9.92
CA HIS A 99 -2.68 -9.57 -11.23
C HIS A 99 -2.22 -10.51 -12.36
N GLY A 100 -1.50 -11.60 -12.05
CA GLY A 100 -1.08 -12.60 -13.03
C GLY A 100 -0.08 -12.12 -14.09
N LEU A 101 0.62 -11.00 -13.84
CA LEU A 101 1.74 -10.52 -14.65
C LEU A 101 3.02 -11.33 -14.35
N VAL A 102 3.21 -11.68 -13.07
CA VAL A 102 4.29 -12.56 -12.61
C VAL A 102 3.70 -13.93 -12.32
N ARG A 103 4.28 -14.97 -12.91
CA ARG A 103 3.88 -16.36 -12.64
C ARG A 103 4.71 -16.92 -11.50
N LYS A 104 4.03 -17.57 -10.55
CA LYS A 104 4.65 -18.29 -9.44
C LYS A 104 4.55 -19.79 -9.68
N SER A 105 5.67 -20.43 -9.98
CA SER A 105 5.80 -21.88 -10.15
C SER A 105 6.47 -22.48 -8.92
N GLY A 106 5.68 -22.81 -7.91
CA GLY A 106 6.18 -23.25 -6.60
C GLY A 106 6.94 -22.13 -5.88
N ALA A 107 8.26 -22.28 -5.75
CA ALA A 107 9.14 -21.25 -5.19
C ALA A 107 9.72 -20.28 -6.22
N TRP A 108 9.52 -20.53 -7.52
CA TRP A 108 10.10 -19.71 -8.60
C TRP A 108 9.15 -18.61 -9.06
N TYR A 109 9.70 -17.42 -9.27
CA TYR A 109 9.00 -16.29 -9.89
C TYR A 109 9.51 -16.09 -11.32
N THR A 110 8.58 -16.00 -12.26
CA THR A 110 8.87 -15.85 -13.69
C THR A 110 8.04 -14.70 -14.26
N TYR A 111 8.68 -13.84 -15.05
CA TYR A 111 8.04 -12.73 -15.75
C TYR A 111 8.36 -12.85 -17.25
N GLU A 112 7.32 -12.98 -18.08
CA GLU A 112 7.43 -13.07 -19.55
C GLU A 112 8.43 -14.08 -20.14
N GLY A 113 8.83 -15.08 -19.34
CA GLY A 113 9.82 -16.11 -19.72
C GLY A 113 11.14 -15.99 -18.96
N ASP A 114 11.43 -14.82 -18.40
CA ASP A 114 12.61 -14.57 -17.58
C ASP A 114 12.39 -15.00 -16.13
N GLN A 115 13.40 -15.69 -15.60
CA GLN A 115 13.38 -16.19 -14.24
C GLN A 115 13.88 -15.11 -13.28
N LEU A 116 12.95 -14.48 -12.56
CA LEU A 116 13.26 -13.41 -11.59
C LEU A 116 14.04 -13.94 -10.38
N GLY A 117 13.83 -15.21 -10.02
CA GLY A 117 14.56 -15.87 -8.94
C GLY A 117 13.74 -16.88 -8.15
N GLN A 118 14.43 -17.63 -7.28
CA GLN A 118 13.81 -18.56 -6.33
C GLN A 118 13.53 -17.84 -5.02
N GLY A 119 12.26 -17.76 -4.63
CA GLY A 119 11.84 -17.08 -3.42
C GLY A 119 11.69 -15.57 -3.62
N LYS A 120 10.96 -14.94 -2.70
CA LYS A 120 10.62 -13.51 -2.78
C LYS A 120 11.84 -12.61 -2.63
N GLU A 121 12.82 -13.02 -1.81
CA GLU A 121 14.00 -12.21 -1.55
C GLU A 121 14.94 -12.13 -2.76
N ASN A 122 15.19 -13.25 -3.43
CA ASN A 122 16.00 -13.25 -4.65
C ASN A 122 15.31 -12.48 -5.79
N ALA A 123 13.99 -12.64 -5.94
CA ALA A 123 13.23 -11.85 -6.91
C ALA A 123 13.27 -10.34 -6.60
N ARG A 124 13.28 -9.96 -5.31
CA ARG A 124 13.44 -8.57 -4.88
C ARG A 124 14.83 -8.03 -5.23
N ALA A 125 15.89 -8.79 -4.95
CA ALA A 125 17.26 -8.42 -5.30
C ALA A 125 17.40 -8.23 -6.82
N PHE A 126 16.85 -9.16 -7.61
CA PHE A 126 16.87 -9.08 -9.07
C PHE A 126 16.17 -7.83 -9.61
N LEU A 127 15.01 -7.44 -9.06
CA LEU A 127 14.30 -6.22 -9.45
C LEU A 127 15.01 -4.95 -8.98
N ARG A 128 15.77 -5.02 -7.88
CA ARG A 128 16.59 -3.89 -7.41
C ARG A 128 17.78 -3.66 -8.36
N ASP A 129 18.38 -4.72 -8.85
CA ASP A 129 19.53 -4.64 -9.78
C ASP A 129 19.09 -4.28 -11.21
N ASN A 130 17.82 -4.54 -11.57
CA ASN A 130 17.23 -4.23 -12.88
C ASN A 130 16.07 -3.23 -12.76
N PRO A 131 16.35 -1.92 -12.56
CA PRO A 131 15.32 -0.91 -12.38
C PRO A 131 14.43 -0.71 -13.62
N ASP A 132 14.94 -0.97 -14.83
CA ASP A 132 14.18 -0.87 -16.08
C ASP A 132 13.04 -1.88 -16.11
N LEU A 133 13.31 -3.13 -15.70
CA LEU A 133 12.30 -4.18 -15.60
C LEU A 133 11.28 -3.87 -14.51
N ALA A 134 11.72 -3.32 -13.37
CA ALA A 134 10.83 -2.90 -12.31
C ALA A 134 9.87 -1.78 -12.76
N ALA A 135 10.35 -0.82 -13.55
CA ALA A 135 9.54 0.27 -14.11
C ALA A 135 8.53 -0.25 -15.14
N GLU A 136 8.92 -1.22 -15.97
CA GLU A 136 8.02 -1.86 -16.92
C GLU A 136 6.87 -2.61 -16.21
N ILE A 137 7.21 -3.43 -15.22
CA ILE A 137 6.22 -4.16 -14.40
C ILE A 137 5.29 -3.18 -13.71
N GLU A 138 5.82 -2.10 -13.13
CA GLU A 138 5.01 -1.06 -12.49
C GLU A 138 4.04 -0.40 -13.47
N LYS A 139 4.49 -0.09 -14.69
CA LYS A 139 3.64 0.50 -15.72
C LYS A 139 2.50 -0.44 -16.09
N LYS A 140 2.79 -1.72 -16.35
CA LYS A 140 1.77 -2.74 -16.65
C LYS A 140 0.78 -2.93 -15.50
N ILE A 141 1.25 -2.93 -14.24
CA ILE A 141 0.38 -2.99 -13.05
C ILE A 141 -0.54 -1.76 -12.99
N LYS A 142 0.02 -0.56 -13.18
CA LYS A 142 -0.72 0.71 -13.16
C LYS A 142 -1.78 0.78 -14.24
N GLU A 143 -1.46 0.37 -15.47
CA GLU A 143 -2.41 0.29 -16.58
C GLU A 143 -3.56 -0.68 -16.27
N LYS A 144 -3.25 -1.85 -15.73
CA LYS A 144 -4.26 -2.85 -15.35
C LYS A 144 -5.15 -2.41 -14.20
N LEU A 145 -4.60 -1.64 -13.25
CA LEU A 145 -5.36 -1.05 -12.14
C LEU A 145 -6.09 0.25 -12.53
N GLY A 146 -5.84 0.78 -13.74
CA GLY A 146 -6.37 2.06 -14.18
C GLY A 146 -5.82 3.26 -13.39
N ILE A 147 -4.65 3.10 -12.75
CA ILE A 147 -3.99 4.12 -11.92
C ILE A 147 -2.81 4.70 -12.70
N GLY A 148 -3.06 5.79 -13.40
CA GLY A 148 -2.06 6.52 -14.20
C GLY A 148 -2.79 7.59 -14.99
N ALA A 149 -2.09 8.66 -15.41
CA ALA A 149 -2.69 9.62 -16.33
C ALA A 149 -3.17 8.84 -17.56
N ARG A 150 -4.49 8.76 -17.76
CA ARG A 150 -5.03 8.42 -19.08
C ARG A 150 -4.54 9.55 -19.97
N VAL A 151 -3.51 9.30 -20.76
CA VAL A 151 -3.05 10.27 -21.76
C VAL A 151 -4.16 10.48 -22.82
N ASP A 152 -5.11 9.54 -22.92
CA ASP A 152 -6.17 9.54 -23.94
C ASP A 152 -7.60 9.40 -23.37
N ALA A 153 -7.91 10.03 -22.22
CA ALA A 153 -9.33 10.29 -21.89
C ALA A 153 -9.61 11.78 -22.10
N PRO A 154 -10.50 12.17 -23.02
CA PRO A 154 -11.01 13.54 -23.02
C PRO A 154 -11.62 13.80 -21.65
N ALA A 155 -11.23 14.93 -21.05
CA ALA A 155 -11.79 15.38 -19.79
C ALA A 155 -13.31 15.41 -19.90
N ASP A 156 -14.02 14.66 -19.06
CA ASP A 156 -15.47 14.80 -18.97
C ASP A 156 -15.78 16.28 -18.66
N PRO A 157 -16.63 16.95 -19.46
CA PRO A 157 -16.96 18.34 -19.23
C PRO A 157 -17.58 18.47 -17.84
N PRO A 158 -17.26 19.54 -17.09
CA PRO A 158 -17.81 19.75 -15.76
C PRO A 158 -19.33 19.75 -15.85
N ALA A 159 -19.97 18.96 -14.98
CA ALA A 159 -21.42 18.88 -14.89
C ALA A 159 -22.00 20.30 -14.73
N PRO A 160 -23.09 20.65 -15.46
CA PRO A 160 -23.70 21.96 -15.34
C PRO A 160 -24.17 22.15 -13.90
N VAL A 161 -23.66 23.21 -13.28
CA VAL A 161 -24.19 23.74 -12.04
C VAL A 161 -25.46 24.53 -12.39
N ASP A 162 -26.62 23.92 -12.22
CA ASP A 162 -27.88 24.65 -12.20
C ASP A 162 -27.89 25.53 -10.94
N PHE A 163 -27.91 26.85 -11.15
CA PHE A 163 -28.18 27.86 -10.14
C PHE A 163 -29.69 28.15 -10.07
#